data_AF-A0A2M6XVY0-F1
#
_entry.id   AF-A0A2M6XVY0-F1
#
_cell.length_a   1.000
_cell.length_b   1.000
_cell.length_c   1.000
_cell.angle_alpha   90.00
_cell.angle_beta   90.00
_cell.angle_gamma   90.00
#
_symmetry.space_group_name_H-M   'P 1'
#
loop_
_entity.id
_entity.type
_entity.pdbx_description
1 polymer ?
#
loop_
_entity_poly.entity_id
_entity_poly.type
_entity_poly.pdbx_seq_one_letter_code
_entity_poly.pdbx_strand_id
1 'polypeptide(L)'
;VSGNSNRAGSAAPICGGNYTAEAYLENDTLHGHNNTNAATGEFIMPHDHRDADGNVTLSTNDQFVYITRQDIWTAAEKRIAREAKQCLDAYAASSGGKYPLATSVSMSSAPSLFGRLSSSPNRSKPRSQDLEMVSRFETLIPLLLTFRNNRTSQNFAAINTPASTAKQASRVVRDYYEGINSTLENAADDLKDAADTAMDWTSWPSTSSIDNVLNQIYSASADFSTNLPIDTGMLANWPASCTLFSSERWTNHWQNLVFYQLADGYRPGTITPSCGSSCLSIEGSGHSAAGSGSYRAVIIAAGKMLTANRNSSVTGDYLDPVNPPRDNLLPQIDVSNPYKTYRTTDVAHESNNDLVLCLDGGAGNCP
;
A
#
# COMPACT_ATOMS: atom_id res chain seq x y z
N VAL A 1 -48.11 2.26 -22.05
CA VAL A 1 -48.68 1.79 -20.77
C VAL A 1 -47.69 0.80 -20.18
N SER A 2 -47.39 0.96 -18.89
CA SER A 2 -46.32 0.35 -18.10
C SER A 2 -46.13 -1.17 -18.26
N GLY A 3 -44.90 -1.60 -18.58
CA GLY A 3 -44.39 -2.92 -18.22
C GLY A 3 -43.58 -2.77 -16.93
N ASN A 4 -44.11 -3.25 -15.81
CA ASN A 4 -43.51 -3.13 -14.48
C ASN A 4 -42.13 -3.81 -14.42
N SER A 5 -41.06 -3.04 -14.26
CA SER A 5 -39.87 -3.52 -13.56
C SER A 5 -40.26 -3.71 -12.09
N ASN A 6 -40.62 -4.93 -11.69
CA ASN A 6 -40.94 -5.21 -10.29
C ASN A 6 -39.65 -5.16 -9.45
N ARG A 7 -39.29 -3.96 -8.99
CA ARG A 7 -38.23 -3.71 -8.00
C ARG A 7 -38.77 -3.61 -6.56
N ALA A 8 -39.95 -4.16 -6.28
CA ALA A 8 -40.63 -4.03 -4.99
C ALA A 8 -40.79 -5.39 -4.30
N GLY A 9 -39.70 -5.92 -3.75
CA GLY A 9 -39.72 -7.03 -2.80
C GLY A 9 -39.18 -6.56 -1.45
N SER A 10 -39.96 -6.74 -0.38
CA SER A 10 -39.68 -6.24 1.00
C SER A 10 -38.52 -6.94 1.74
N ALA A 11 -37.67 -7.70 1.02
CA ALA A 11 -36.53 -8.43 1.59
C ALA A 11 -35.19 -8.13 0.88
N ALA A 12 -35.08 -7.07 0.08
CA ALA A 12 -33.83 -6.73 -0.64
C ALA A 12 -33.03 -5.66 0.12
N PRO A 13 -31.74 -5.91 0.49
CA PRO A 13 -30.84 -4.86 0.98
C PRO A 13 -30.56 -3.82 -0.11
N ILE A 14 -30.10 -2.62 0.28
CA ILE A 14 -29.97 -1.39 -0.52
C ILE A 14 -29.11 -1.51 -1.82
N CYS A 15 -28.49 -2.66 -2.08
CA CYS A 15 -27.82 -2.99 -3.34
C CYS A 15 -28.33 -4.30 -4.00
N GLY A 16 -29.57 -4.72 -3.72
CA GLY A 16 -30.13 -6.02 -4.11
C GLY A 16 -30.91 -6.01 -5.43
N GLY A 17 -30.21 -6.12 -6.56
CA GLY A 17 -30.83 -6.55 -7.82
C GLY A 17 -30.95 -8.08 -7.89
N ASN A 18 -31.98 -8.59 -8.57
CA ASN A 18 -32.03 -9.99 -8.98
C ASN A 18 -30.93 -10.22 -10.03
N TYR A 19 -29.83 -10.88 -9.65
CA TYR A 19 -28.65 -11.10 -10.53
C TYR A 19 -28.81 -12.25 -11.52
N THR A 20 -30.04 -12.67 -11.80
CA THR A 20 -30.31 -13.61 -12.89
C THR A 20 -30.25 -12.86 -14.22
N ALA A 21 -29.69 -13.49 -15.25
CA ALA A 21 -29.57 -12.89 -16.57
C ALA A 21 -30.93 -12.40 -17.10
N GLU A 22 -32.01 -13.10 -16.78
CA GLU A 22 -33.39 -12.71 -17.16
C GLU A 22 -33.85 -11.36 -16.59
N ALA A 23 -33.26 -10.88 -15.50
CA ALA A 23 -33.63 -9.61 -14.86
C ALA A 23 -32.86 -8.39 -15.40
N TYR A 24 -31.83 -8.61 -16.21
CA TYR A 24 -31.00 -7.57 -16.83
C TYR A 24 -31.11 -7.52 -18.36
N LEU A 25 -31.67 -8.56 -18.97
CA LEU A 25 -31.80 -8.69 -20.42
C LEU A 25 -33.23 -8.33 -20.85
N GLU A 26 -33.37 -7.32 -21.69
CA GLU A 26 -34.66 -6.93 -22.27
C GLU A 26 -35.19 -8.06 -23.16
N ASN A 27 -36.43 -8.48 -22.92
CA ASN A 27 -37.17 -9.38 -23.80
C ASN A 27 -38.46 -8.67 -24.20
N ASP A 28 -38.33 -7.78 -25.18
CA ASP A 28 -39.43 -7.08 -25.81
C ASP A 28 -39.96 -7.90 -26.98
N THR A 29 -40.94 -8.74 -26.69
CA THR A 29 -41.63 -9.59 -27.67
C THR A 29 -42.50 -8.80 -28.65
N LEU A 30 -42.80 -7.52 -28.37
CA LEU A 30 -43.61 -6.67 -29.24
C LEU A 30 -42.78 -6.08 -30.39
N HIS A 31 -41.52 -5.70 -30.11
CA HIS A 31 -40.58 -5.18 -31.11
C HIS A 31 -39.54 -6.21 -31.57
N GLY A 32 -39.61 -7.44 -31.05
CA GLY A 32 -38.74 -8.56 -31.44
C GLY A 32 -37.33 -8.49 -30.88
N HIS A 33 -37.10 -7.71 -29.81
CA HIS A 33 -35.80 -7.63 -29.15
C HIS A 33 -35.72 -8.66 -28.02
N ASN A 34 -34.79 -9.61 -28.14
CA ASN A 34 -34.55 -10.62 -27.11
C ASN A 34 -33.08 -10.71 -26.74
N ASN A 35 -32.67 -9.96 -25.70
CA ASN A 35 -31.30 -9.94 -25.24
C ASN A 35 -30.90 -11.23 -24.49
N THR A 36 -31.84 -12.14 -24.20
CA THR A 36 -31.55 -13.45 -23.58
C THR A 36 -30.71 -14.36 -24.49
N ASN A 37 -30.66 -14.06 -25.79
CA ASN A 37 -29.85 -14.75 -26.80
C ASN A 37 -28.43 -14.16 -26.96
N ALA A 38 -28.02 -13.23 -26.09
CA ALA A 38 -26.64 -12.73 -26.10
C ALA A 38 -25.60 -13.84 -25.90
N ALA A 39 -25.95 -14.87 -25.12
CA ALA A 39 -25.09 -16.04 -24.90
C ALA A 39 -25.01 -16.98 -26.12
N THR A 40 -25.96 -16.91 -27.05
CA THR A 40 -26.02 -17.73 -28.27
C THR A 40 -25.58 -16.98 -29.53
N GLY A 41 -25.11 -15.73 -29.40
CA GLY A 41 -24.47 -14.97 -30.47
C GLY A 41 -25.38 -14.05 -31.29
N GLU A 42 -26.65 -13.83 -30.91
CA GLU A 42 -27.60 -13.06 -31.73
C GLU A 42 -27.27 -11.57 -31.92
N PHE A 43 -26.43 -10.95 -31.08
CA PHE A 43 -25.98 -9.57 -31.32
C PHE A 43 -24.99 -9.47 -32.50
N ILE A 44 -24.37 -10.57 -32.88
CA ILE A 44 -23.44 -10.64 -34.01
C ILE A 44 -24.18 -11.38 -35.12
N MET A 45 -25.03 -10.64 -35.83
CA MET A 45 -25.69 -11.21 -36.99
C MET A 45 -24.66 -11.39 -38.11
N PRO A 46 -24.56 -12.59 -38.71
CA PRO A 46 -23.79 -12.76 -39.92
C PRO A 46 -24.33 -11.80 -40.98
N HIS A 47 -23.49 -10.89 -41.46
CA HIS A 47 -23.77 -10.07 -42.63
C HIS A 47 -22.69 -10.34 -43.67
N ASP A 48 -23.13 -10.60 -44.90
CA ASP A 48 -22.23 -10.82 -46.01
C ASP A 48 -21.64 -9.48 -46.45
N HIS A 49 -20.35 -9.25 -46.21
CA HIS A 49 -19.66 -8.12 -46.80
C HIS A 49 -19.33 -8.47 -48.26
N ARG A 50 -20.06 -7.89 -49.21
CA ARG A 50 -19.91 -8.18 -50.65
C ARG A 50 -19.01 -7.15 -51.33
N ASP A 51 -18.13 -7.60 -52.22
CA ASP A 51 -17.37 -6.71 -53.10
C ASP A 51 -18.28 -6.05 -54.17
N ALA A 52 -17.71 -5.18 -54.99
CA ALA A 52 -18.43 -4.50 -56.07
C ALA A 52 -19.02 -5.48 -57.12
N ASP A 53 -18.52 -6.72 -57.17
CA ASP A 53 -18.97 -7.78 -58.07
C ASP A 53 -19.99 -8.73 -57.40
N GLY A 54 -20.36 -8.45 -56.14
CA GLY A 54 -21.37 -9.20 -55.39
C GLY A 54 -20.84 -10.45 -54.67
N ASN A 55 -19.53 -10.71 -54.68
CA ASN A 55 -18.93 -11.86 -54.00
C ASN A 55 -18.77 -11.58 -52.50
N VAL A 56 -19.10 -12.56 -51.66
CA VAL A 56 -18.92 -12.45 -50.20
C VAL A 56 -17.44 -12.53 -49.87
N THR A 57 -16.88 -11.48 -49.29
CA THR A 57 -15.45 -11.33 -49.01
C THR A 57 -15.08 -11.58 -47.54
N LEU A 58 -15.99 -11.31 -46.60
CA LEU A 58 -15.83 -11.59 -45.17
C LEU A 58 -17.20 -11.95 -44.57
N SER A 59 -17.26 -13.06 -43.83
CA SER A 59 -18.35 -13.39 -42.91
C SER A 59 -17.92 -12.95 -41.51
N THR A 60 -18.38 -11.77 -41.08
CA THR A 60 -18.42 -11.23 -39.71
C THR A 60 -17.22 -11.48 -38.78
N ASN A 61 -16.47 -10.42 -38.46
CA ASN A 61 -15.29 -10.46 -37.57
C ASN A 61 -15.55 -9.93 -36.15
N ASP A 62 -16.78 -9.58 -35.80
CA ASP A 62 -17.10 -9.07 -34.47
C ASP A 62 -16.90 -10.19 -33.42
N GLN A 63 -16.33 -9.83 -32.27
CA GLN A 63 -16.10 -10.76 -31.16
C GLN A 63 -16.61 -10.15 -29.86
N PHE A 64 -17.29 -10.97 -29.05
CA PHE A 64 -17.61 -10.59 -27.68
C PHE A 64 -16.36 -10.67 -26.81
N VAL A 65 -16.05 -9.55 -26.16
CA VAL A 65 -15.09 -9.50 -25.06
C VAL A 65 -15.86 -9.46 -23.75
N TYR A 66 -15.67 -10.48 -22.92
CA TYR A 66 -16.19 -10.50 -21.55
C TYR A 66 -15.18 -9.81 -20.65
N ILE A 67 -15.52 -8.61 -20.16
CA ILE A 67 -14.72 -7.89 -19.18
C ILE A 67 -15.32 -8.17 -17.81
N THR A 68 -14.59 -8.91 -16.97
CA THR A 68 -15.03 -9.12 -15.59
C THR A 68 -14.68 -7.90 -14.72
N ARG A 69 -15.36 -7.75 -13.58
CA ARG A 69 -14.96 -6.77 -12.57
C ARG A 69 -13.50 -6.93 -12.14
N GLN A 70 -13.00 -8.17 -12.12
CA GLN A 70 -11.60 -8.46 -11.78
C GLN A 70 -10.64 -7.90 -12.83
N ASP A 71 -10.99 -7.98 -14.11
CA ASP A 71 -10.16 -7.45 -15.20
C ASP A 71 -10.06 -5.93 -15.13
N ILE A 72 -11.18 -5.26 -14.84
CA ILE A 72 -11.23 -3.80 -14.63
C ILE A 72 -10.38 -3.41 -13.42
N TRP A 73 -10.52 -4.12 -12.31
CA TRP A 73 -9.79 -3.83 -11.07
C TRP A 73 -8.28 -4.01 -11.27
N THR A 74 -7.87 -5.12 -11.87
CA THR A 74 -6.46 -5.41 -12.19
C THR A 74 -5.88 -4.37 -13.14
N ALA A 75 -6.64 -3.93 -14.15
CA ALA A 75 -6.21 -2.87 -15.06
C ALA A 75 -6.06 -1.52 -14.34
N ALA A 76 -6.94 -1.23 -13.37
CA ALA A 76 -6.90 -0.01 -12.58
C ALA A 76 -5.71 0.00 -11.59
N GLU A 77 -5.43 -1.11 -10.91
CA GLU A 77 -4.23 -1.29 -10.06
C GLU A 77 -2.95 -1.08 -10.87
N LYS A 78 -2.86 -1.70 -12.05
CA LYS A 78 -1.71 -1.52 -12.95
C LYS A 78 -1.54 -0.07 -13.39
N ARG A 79 -2.65 0.63 -13.66
CA ARG A 79 -2.61 2.03 -14.04
C ARG A 79 -2.10 2.91 -12.90
N ILE A 80 -2.65 2.76 -11.70
CA ILE A 80 -2.24 3.60 -10.56
C ILE A 80 -0.79 3.34 -10.17
N ALA A 81 -0.35 2.07 -10.21
CA ALA A 81 1.04 1.71 -9.92
C ALA A 81 2.00 2.34 -10.95
N ARG A 82 1.65 2.36 -12.24
CA ARG A 82 2.45 3.03 -13.27
C ARG A 82 2.49 4.55 -13.10
N GLU A 83 1.37 5.18 -12.76
CA GLU A 83 1.31 6.63 -12.50
C GLU A 83 2.18 6.99 -11.28
N ALA A 84 2.13 6.19 -10.20
CA ALA A 84 3.01 6.34 -9.04
C ALA A 84 4.49 6.13 -9.39
N LYS A 85 4.81 5.11 -10.20
CA LYS A 85 6.18 4.87 -10.67
C LYS A 85 6.70 6.06 -11.47
N GLN A 86 5.91 6.56 -12.42
CA GLN A 86 6.28 7.71 -13.22
C GLN A 86 6.57 8.96 -12.36
N CYS A 87 5.72 9.22 -11.35
CA CYS A 87 5.94 10.31 -10.40
C CYS A 87 7.26 10.17 -9.64
N LEU A 88 7.54 8.99 -9.10
CA LEU A 88 8.74 8.70 -8.34
C LEU A 88 10.01 8.72 -9.21
N ASP A 89 9.96 8.16 -10.42
CA ASP A 89 11.09 8.22 -11.37
C ASP A 89 11.40 9.67 -11.79
N ALA A 90 10.37 10.46 -12.10
CA ALA A 90 10.55 11.87 -12.42
C ALA A 90 11.12 12.66 -11.22
N TYR A 91 10.67 12.33 -10.01
CA TYR A 91 11.18 12.94 -8.78
C TYR A 91 12.65 12.61 -8.56
N ALA A 92 13.04 11.33 -8.69
CA ALA A 92 14.41 10.87 -8.50
C ALA A 92 15.37 11.44 -9.54
N ALA A 93 14.93 11.57 -10.80
CA ALA A 93 15.70 12.22 -11.86
C ALA A 93 16.10 13.65 -11.52
N SER A 94 15.27 14.36 -10.76
CA SER A 94 15.50 15.74 -10.34
C SER A 94 16.07 15.89 -8.92
N SER A 95 16.20 14.79 -8.19
CA SER A 95 16.60 14.77 -6.76
C SER A 95 17.88 13.94 -6.54
N GLY A 96 18.73 13.85 -7.56
CA GLY A 96 20.03 13.16 -7.48
C GLY A 96 19.91 11.64 -7.28
N GLY A 97 18.82 11.03 -7.74
CA GLY A 97 18.55 9.60 -7.58
C GLY A 97 17.92 9.20 -6.25
N LYS A 98 17.61 10.17 -5.38
CA LYS A 98 16.93 9.96 -4.10
C LYS A 98 15.42 9.94 -4.27
N TYR A 99 14.74 9.24 -3.38
CA TYR A 99 13.29 9.23 -3.31
C TYR A 99 12.78 9.80 -1.98
N PRO A 100 11.59 10.41 -1.95
CA PRO A 100 11.00 10.87 -0.70
C PRO A 100 10.71 9.68 0.23
N LEU A 101 10.69 9.94 1.53
CA LEU A 101 10.28 8.95 2.52
C LEU A 101 8.79 8.66 2.43
N ALA A 102 8.43 7.43 2.81
CA ALA A 102 7.04 7.07 3.00
C ALA A 102 6.48 7.74 4.25
N THR A 103 5.15 7.87 4.31
CA THR A 103 4.46 8.22 5.56
C THR A 103 4.07 6.94 6.27
N SER A 104 4.44 6.83 7.56
CA SER A 104 4.11 5.67 8.39
C SER A 104 2.62 5.33 8.34
N VAL A 105 2.31 4.03 8.24
CA VAL A 105 0.92 3.53 8.22
C VAL A 105 0.30 3.65 9.61
N SER A 106 1.08 3.33 10.64
CA SER A 106 0.61 3.32 12.03
C SER A 106 0.78 4.68 12.69
N MET A 107 1.91 5.37 12.53
CA MET A 107 2.17 6.67 13.15
C MET A 107 1.67 7.86 12.33
N SER A 108 1.09 7.67 11.14
CA SER A 108 0.38 8.63 10.27
C SER A 108 1.10 9.92 9.83
N SER A 109 2.16 10.33 10.52
CA SER A 109 2.95 11.55 10.28
C SER A 109 4.44 11.26 10.25
N ALA A 110 4.91 10.23 10.97
CA ALA A 110 6.32 9.90 11.02
C ALA A 110 6.88 9.47 9.64
N PRO A 111 8.12 9.87 9.30
CA PRO A 111 8.81 9.32 8.16
C PRO A 111 9.10 7.83 8.37
N SER A 112 8.89 7.03 7.33
CA SER A 112 9.24 5.61 7.34
C SER A 112 9.82 5.21 5.98
N LEU A 113 10.55 4.08 5.95
CA LEU A 113 10.96 3.46 4.70
C LEU A 113 9.79 2.74 4.03
N PHE A 114 8.85 2.21 4.82
CA PHE A 114 7.60 1.61 4.37
C PHE A 114 6.41 2.51 4.70
N GLY A 115 5.47 2.66 3.78
CA GLY A 115 4.16 3.17 4.13
C GLY A 115 3.42 3.80 2.97
N ARG A 116 2.63 4.83 3.27
CA ARG A 116 1.79 5.49 2.27
C ARG A 116 2.63 6.45 1.43
N LEU A 117 2.31 6.49 0.14
CA LEU A 117 2.84 7.51 -0.76
C LEU A 117 2.15 8.85 -0.47
N SER A 118 2.91 9.86 -0.05
CA SER A 118 2.37 11.17 0.31
C SER A 118 2.20 12.09 -0.90
N SER A 119 1.13 12.90 -0.92
CA SER A 119 0.95 13.99 -1.89
C SER A 119 1.94 15.13 -1.71
N SER A 120 2.60 15.21 -0.54
CA SER A 120 3.70 16.12 -0.27
C SER A 120 4.98 15.30 -0.05
N PRO A 121 6.01 15.44 -0.92
CA PRO A 121 7.24 14.65 -0.80
C PRO A 121 7.90 14.86 0.57
N ASN A 122 8.04 13.79 1.35
CA ASN A 122 8.75 13.84 2.62
C ASN A 122 10.26 13.82 2.39
N ARG A 123 10.91 14.95 2.64
CA ARG A 123 12.35 15.16 2.46
C ARG A 123 13.11 15.23 3.77
N SER A 124 12.47 14.88 4.88
CA SER A 124 13.14 14.78 6.16
C SER A 124 14.30 13.79 6.02
N LYS A 125 15.46 14.12 6.58
CA LYS A 125 16.66 13.28 6.60
C LYS A 125 16.87 12.68 7.99
N PRO A 126 15.97 11.78 8.45
CA PRO A 126 16.13 11.09 9.71
C PRO A 126 17.42 10.28 9.72
N ARG A 127 18.01 10.16 10.89
CA ARG A 127 19.06 9.16 11.12
C ARG A 127 18.43 7.79 11.12
N SER A 128 19.29 6.80 10.97
CA SER A 128 18.92 5.39 11.09
C SER A 128 18.22 5.05 12.41
N GLN A 129 18.68 5.61 13.53
CA GLN A 129 18.08 5.40 14.85
C GLN A 129 16.69 6.04 14.97
N ASP A 130 16.44 7.14 14.25
CA ASP A 130 15.13 7.81 14.23
C ASP A 130 14.11 6.92 13.50
N LEU A 131 14.52 6.29 12.38
CA LEU A 131 13.68 5.32 11.66
C LEU A 131 13.47 4.02 12.45
N GLU A 132 14.49 3.55 13.17
CA GLU A 132 14.35 2.38 14.04
C GLU A 132 13.30 2.63 15.13
N MET A 133 13.36 3.80 15.78
CA MET A 133 12.36 4.18 16.78
C MET A 133 10.95 4.14 16.18
N VAL A 134 10.73 4.74 15.00
CA VAL A 134 9.43 4.70 14.31
C VAL A 134 8.98 3.25 14.08
N SER A 135 9.85 2.38 13.59
CA SER A 135 9.55 0.96 13.35
C SER A 135 9.11 0.21 14.63
N ARG A 136 9.74 0.50 15.78
CA ARG A 136 9.31 -0.09 17.06
C ARG A 136 7.88 0.33 17.44
N PHE A 137 7.51 1.58 17.19
CA PHE A 137 6.14 2.05 17.42
C PHE A 137 5.15 1.52 16.39
N GLU A 138 5.56 1.31 15.14
CA GLU A 138 4.74 0.63 14.13
C GLU A 138 4.37 -0.80 14.55
N THR A 139 5.21 -1.45 15.36
CA THR A 139 4.92 -2.76 15.98
C THR A 139 4.03 -2.63 17.22
N LEU A 140 4.25 -1.62 18.06
CA LEU A 140 3.51 -1.43 19.32
C LEU A 140 2.06 -0.99 19.11
N ILE A 141 1.82 -0.01 18.22
CA ILE A 141 0.49 0.60 18.03
C ILE A 141 -0.60 -0.44 17.68
N PRO A 142 -0.39 -1.37 16.72
CA PRO A 142 -1.39 -2.39 16.40
C PRO A 142 -1.73 -3.32 17.58
N LEU A 143 -0.77 -3.57 18.47
CA LEU A 143 -0.98 -4.40 19.66
C LEU A 143 -1.81 -3.66 20.71
N LEU A 144 -1.54 -2.36 20.91
CA LEU A 144 -2.36 -1.49 21.75
C LEU A 144 -3.81 -1.45 21.24
N LEU A 145 -4.01 -1.28 19.93
CA LEU A 145 -5.33 -1.27 19.30
C LEU A 145 -6.03 -2.64 19.38
N THR A 146 -5.30 -3.73 19.15
CA THR A 146 -5.84 -5.09 19.28
C THR A 146 -6.30 -5.36 20.71
N PHE A 147 -5.49 -5.00 21.70
CA PHE A 147 -5.85 -5.15 23.10
C PHE A 147 -7.04 -4.27 23.50
N ARG A 148 -7.07 -3.01 23.03
CA ARG A 148 -8.21 -2.08 23.22
C ARG A 148 -9.53 -2.69 22.75
N ASN A 149 -9.51 -3.30 21.56
CA ASN A 149 -10.71 -3.85 20.92
C ASN A 149 -11.06 -5.27 21.43
N ASN A 150 -10.07 -6.03 21.89
CA ASN A 150 -10.25 -7.40 22.37
C ASN A 150 -9.38 -7.66 23.60
N ARG A 151 -9.98 -7.50 24.78
CA ARG A 151 -9.26 -7.54 26.06
C ARG A 151 -9.05 -8.98 26.53
N THR A 152 -7.90 -9.56 26.16
CA THR A 152 -7.47 -10.89 26.59
C THR A 152 -6.09 -10.83 27.25
N SER A 153 -5.76 -11.82 28.10
CA SER A 153 -4.44 -11.92 28.72
C SER A 153 -3.32 -12.10 27.68
N GLN A 154 -3.61 -12.77 26.55
CA GLN A 154 -2.67 -12.93 25.45
C GLN A 154 -2.37 -11.59 24.77
N ASN A 155 -3.40 -10.81 24.45
CA ASN A 155 -3.24 -9.50 23.82
C ASN A 155 -2.55 -8.51 24.77
N PHE A 156 -2.80 -8.62 26.08
CA PHE A 156 -2.12 -7.84 27.10
C PHE A 156 -0.63 -8.18 27.18
N ALA A 157 -0.30 -9.48 27.27
CA ALA A 157 1.09 -9.94 27.35
C ALA A 157 1.92 -9.60 26.09
N ALA A 158 1.26 -9.52 24.93
CA ALA A 158 1.91 -9.16 23.66
C ALA A 158 2.48 -7.73 23.65
N ILE A 159 2.02 -6.82 24.51
CA ILE A 159 2.44 -5.40 24.52
C ILE A 159 3.83 -5.21 25.14
N ASN A 160 4.17 -5.99 26.17
CA ASN A 160 5.34 -5.72 27.03
C ASN A 160 6.68 -5.67 26.28
N THR A 161 6.93 -6.65 25.41
CA THR A 161 8.22 -6.71 24.69
C THR A 161 8.33 -5.56 23.67
N PRO A 162 7.34 -5.34 22.79
CA PRO A 162 7.33 -4.18 21.89
C PRO A 162 7.44 -2.84 22.61
N ALA A 163 6.72 -2.65 23.72
CA ALA A 163 6.82 -1.43 24.54
C ALA A 163 8.23 -1.22 25.09
N SER A 164 8.86 -2.27 25.63
CA SER A 164 10.24 -2.20 26.11
C SER A 164 11.24 -1.82 25.01
N THR A 165 11.11 -2.41 23.82
CA THR A 165 12.00 -2.09 22.68
C THR A 165 11.78 -0.67 22.15
N ALA A 166 10.52 -0.20 22.08
CA ALA A 166 10.18 1.16 21.69
C ALA A 166 10.75 2.19 22.68
N LYS A 167 10.59 1.93 23.99
CA LYS A 167 11.18 2.73 25.07
C LYS A 167 12.69 2.87 24.92
N GLN A 168 13.38 1.77 24.63
CA GLN A 168 14.84 1.79 24.45
C GLN A 168 15.27 2.58 23.21
N ALA A 169 14.56 2.44 22.09
CA ALA A 169 14.85 3.20 20.88
C ALA A 169 14.61 4.71 21.08
N SER A 170 13.52 5.09 21.75
CA SER A 170 13.23 6.49 22.09
C SER A 170 14.31 7.13 22.98
N ARG A 171 14.87 6.38 23.95
CA ARG A 171 16.01 6.85 24.75
C ARG A 171 17.21 7.21 23.88
N VAL A 172 17.61 6.32 22.97
CA VAL A 172 18.76 6.53 22.08
C VAL A 172 18.55 7.78 21.21
N VAL A 173 17.32 7.99 20.73
CA VAL A 173 16.99 9.16 19.92
C VAL A 173 17.01 10.44 20.76
N ARG A 174 16.39 10.41 21.95
CA ARG A 174 16.39 11.53 22.90
C ARG A 174 17.81 11.96 23.27
N ASP A 175 18.66 11.02 23.70
CA ASP A 175 20.03 11.29 24.15
C ASP A 175 20.88 11.95 23.05
N TYR A 176 20.57 11.69 21.78
CA TYR A 176 21.23 12.38 20.68
C TYR A 176 20.73 13.81 20.49
N TYR A 177 19.41 14.04 20.57
CA TYR A 177 18.84 15.36 20.36
C TYR A 177 18.97 16.27 21.59
N GLU A 178 19.35 15.72 22.74
CA GLU A 178 19.66 16.44 23.98
C GLU A 178 20.64 17.59 23.71
N GLY A 179 20.17 18.81 23.97
CA GLY A 179 20.95 20.03 23.75
C GLY A 179 21.20 20.40 22.27
N ILE A 180 20.69 19.62 21.31
CA ILE A 180 20.78 19.91 19.86
C ILE A 180 19.45 20.48 19.35
N ASN A 181 18.33 19.81 19.66
CA ASN A 181 17.00 20.21 19.21
C ASN A 181 15.97 19.81 20.28
N SER A 182 15.53 20.80 21.07
CA SER A 182 14.61 20.58 22.18
C SER A 182 13.25 20.04 21.74
N THR A 183 12.78 20.37 20.53
CA THR A 183 11.51 19.83 20.02
C THR A 183 11.62 18.34 19.72
N LEU A 184 12.69 17.91 19.07
CA LEU A 184 12.93 16.49 18.79
C LEU A 184 13.29 15.70 20.07
N GLU A 185 14.00 16.33 20.99
CA GLU A 185 14.27 15.78 22.33
C GLU A 185 12.97 15.53 23.09
N ASN A 186 12.09 16.54 23.19
CA ASN A 186 10.79 16.41 23.86
C ASN A 186 9.91 15.35 23.18
N ALA A 187 9.84 15.33 21.85
CA ALA A 187 9.08 14.32 21.12
C ALA A 187 9.62 12.90 21.39
N ALA A 188 10.94 12.72 21.48
CA ALA A 188 11.53 11.43 21.82
C ALA A 188 11.25 11.04 23.28
N ASP A 189 11.22 12.00 24.21
CA ASP A 189 10.88 11.76 25.60
C ASP A 189 9.38 11.42 25.78
N ASP A 190 8.48 12.09 25.06
CA ASP A 190 7.05 11.76 25.03
C ASP A 190 6.81 10.33 24.52
N LEU A 191 7.52 9.92 23.47
CA LEU A 191 7.47 8.54 22.98
C LEU A 191 8.00 7.55 24.01
N LYS A 192 9.13 7.87 24.65
CA LYS A 192 9.70 7.05 25.74
C LYS A 192 8.70 6.86 26.87
N ASP A 193 8.03 7.92 27.30
CA ASP A 193 7.08 7.91 28.42
C ASP A 193 5.78 7.18 28.06
N ALA A 194 5.30 7.31 26.83
CA ALA A 194 4.16 6.53 26.32
C ALA A 194 4.48 5.02 26.33
N ALA A 195 5.67 4.64 25.86
CA ALA A 195 6.13 3.26 25.89
C ALA A 195 6.37 2.75 27.33
N ASP A 196 6.88 3.60 28.22
CA ASP A 196 7.06 3.27 29.64
C ASP A 196 5.72 3.01 30.32
N THR A 197 4.75 3.89 30.09
CA THR A 197 3.39 3.77 30.61
C THR A 197 2.74 2.45 30.18
N ALA A 198 2.91 2.06 28.91
CA ALA A 198 2.38 0.80 28.40
C ALA A 198 3.04 -0.44 29.03
N MET A 199 4.35 -0.35 29.33
CA MET A 199 5.13 -1.42 29.96
C MET A 199 4.82 -1.57 31.45
N ASP A 200 4.54 -0.47 32.14
CA ASP A 200 4.29 -0.43 33.59
C ASP A 200 2.85 -0.81 33.98
N TRP A 201 2.02 -1.22 33.03
CA TRP A 201 0.69 -1.75 33.31
C TRP A 201 0.79 -3.07 34.09
N THR A 202 0.62 -2.96 35.41
CA THR A 202 0.55 -4.12 36.33
C THR A 202 -0.85 -4.71 36.43
N SER A 203 -1.85 -4.00 35.94
CA SER A 203 -3.25 -4.43 35.86
C SER A 203 -3.85 -4.01 34.53
N TRP A 204 -5.06 -4.50 34.25
CA TRP A 204 -5.80 -4.21 33.02
C TRP A 204 -6.09 -2.70 32.90
N PRO A 205 -5.45 -1.97 31.97
CA PRO A 205 -5.60 -0.52 31.89
C PRO A 205 -6.99 -0.13 31.38
N SER A 206 -7.48 1.06 31.72
CA SER A 206 -8.73 1.56 31.16
C SER A 206 -8.58 1.82 29.65
N THR A 207 -9.69 1.85 28.90
CA THR A 207 -9.66 2.26 27.48
C THR A 207 -9.10 3.67 27.32
N SER A 208 -9.43 4.59 28.23
CA SER A 208 -8.89 5.96 28.25
C SER A 208 -7.37 5.99 28.47
N SER A 209 -6.83 5.08 29.28
CA SER A 209 -5.37 4.96 29.48
C SER A 209 -4.66 4.53 28.19
N ILE A 210 -5.26 3.59 27.45
CA ILE A 210 -4.73 3.17 26.14
C ILE A 210 -4.82 4.32 25.13
N ASP A 211 -5.94 5.05 25.12
CA ASP A 211 -6.15 6.19 24.23
C ASP A 211 -5.16 7.33 24.52
N ASN A 212 -4.84 7.58 25.78
CA ASN A 212 -3.82 8.55 26.16
C ASN A 212 -2.43 8.19 25.63
N VAL A 213 -2.02 6.92 25.78
CA VAL A 213 -0.75 6.42 25.23
C VAL A 213 -0.72 6.57 23.71
N LEU A 214 -1.79 6.19 23.02
CA LEU A 214 -1.89 6.35 21.57
C LEU A 214 -1.82 7.82 21.14
N ASN A 215 -2.52 8.72 21.83
CA ASN A 215 -2.50 10.15 21.53
C ASN A 215 -1.13 10.78 21.74
N GLN A 216 -0.39 10.38 22.79
CA GLN A 216 1.00 10.80 22.99
C GLN A 216 1.88 10.36 21.83
N ILE A 217 1.78 9.10 21.42
CA ILE A 217 2.55 8.57 20.28
C ILE A 217 2.25 9.35 19.00
N TYR A 218 0.97 9.61 18.70
CA TYR A 218 0.59 10.36 17.49
C TYR A 218 1.05 11.82 17.54
N SER A 219 0.96 12.47 18.69
CA SER A 219 1.39 13.87 18.84
C SER A 219 2.90 14.00 18.64
N ALA A 220 3.68 13.17 19.33
CA ALA A 220 5.13 13.15 19.18
C ALA A 220 5.58 12.77 17.75
N SER A 221 4.83 11.90 17.07
CA SER A 221 5.11 11.56 15.66
C SER A 221 4.97 12.74 14.70
N ALA A 222 4.05 13.67 14.99
CA ALA A 222 3.85 14.89 14.20
C ALA A 222 5.01 15.87 14.42
N ASP A 223 5.50 15.97 15.65
CA ASP A 223 6.68 16.80 15.97
C ASP A 223 7.94 16.27 15.27
N PHE A 224 8.14 14.96 15.22
CA PHE A 224 9.21 14.35 14.41
C PHE A 224 9.09 14.72 12.93
N SER A 225 7.90 14.56 12.35
CA SER A 225 7.67 14.84 10.94
C SER A 225 8.05 16.27 10.54
N THR A 226 7.73 17.23 11.42
CA THR A 226 7.86 18.66 11.14
C THR A 226 9.23 19.24 11.50
N ASN A 227 9.95 18.67 12.47
CA ASN A 227 11.18 19.24 13.00
C ASN A 227 12.45 18.51 12.57
N LEU A 228 12.32 17.35 11.92
CA LEU A 228 13.48 16.67 11.36
C LEU A 228 14.19 17.57 10.33
N PRO A 229 15.54 17.56 10.31
CA PRO A 229 16.29 18.28 9.30
C PRO A 229 15.84 17.87 7.89
N ILE A 230 15.88 18.80 6.93
CA ILE A 230 15.47 18.56 5.53
C ILE A 230 16.69 18.31 4.63
N ASP A 231 16.55 17.41 3.66
CA ASP A 231 17.50 17.28 2.54
C ASP A 231 17.19 18.35 1.47
N THR A 232 18.06 19.36 1.40
CA THR A 232 17.94 20.48 0.45
C THR A 232 18.29 20.09 -0.99
N GLY A 233 18.90 18.92 -1.20
CA GLY A 233 19.19 18.38 -2.53
C GLY A 233 18.01 17.70 -3.22
N MET A 234 16.83 17.72 -2.60
CA MET A 234 15.61 17.06 -3.11
C MET A 234 14.49 18.07 -3.39
N LEU A 235 13.64 17.78 -4.36
CA LEU A 235 12.54 18.68 -4.76
C LEU A 235 11.48 18.85 -3.68
N ALA A 236 11.13 20.10 -3.37
CA ALA A 236 10.09 20.41 -2.37
C ALA A 236 8.68 19.93 -2.75
N ASN A 237 8.43 19.85 -4.05
CA ASN A 237 7.14 19.46 -4.60
C ASN A 237 7.37 18.36 -5.63
N TRP A 238 6.31 17.60 -5.93
CA TRP A 238 6.34 16.68 -7.06
C TRP A 238 6.61 17.43 -8.37
N PRO A 239 7.35 16.84 -9.33
CA PRO A 239 7.52 17.42 -10.66
C PRO A 239 6.18 17.68 -11.34
N ALA A 240 6.11 18.69 -12.22
CA ALA A 240 4.87 19.02 -12.95
C ALA A 240 4.36 17.86 -13.84
N SER A 241 5.23 16.92 -14.21
CA SER A 241 4.86 15.70 -14.93
C SER A 241 4.08 14.69 -14.07
N CYS A 242 4.12 14.83 -12.74
CA CYS A 242 3.39 13.99 -11.81
C CYS A 242 1.98 14.54 -11.58
N THR A 243 0.98 13.92 -12.22
CA THR A 243 -0.43 14.30 -12.09
C THR A 243 -1.23 13.44 -11.12
N LEU A 244 -0.63 12.36 -10.59
CA LEU A 244 -1.26 11.37 -9.71
C LEU A 244 -2.07 12.03 -8.59
N PHE A 245 -1.41 12.89 -7.81
CA PHE A 245 -1.97 13.50 -6.59
C PHE A 245 -3.02 14.57 -6.85
N SER A 246 -3.11 15.07 -8.08
CA SER A 246 -4.13 16.06 -8.47
C SER A 246 -5.46 15.41 -8.88
N SER A 247 -5.49 14.09 -9.03
CA SER A 247 -6.69 13.38 -9.45
C SER A 247 -7.65 13.11 -8.28
N GLU A 248 -8.95 13.34 -8.49
CA GLU A 248 -9.99 12.93 -7.53
C GLU A 248 -9.94 11.42 -7.25
N ARG A 249 -9.50 10.64 -8.24
CA ARG A 249 -9.32 9.20 -8.13
C ARG A 249 -8.31 8.85 -7.04
N TRP A 250 -7.20 9.58 -6.97
CA TRP A 250 -6.19 9.38 -5.93
C TRP A 250 -6.78 9.60 -4.55
N THR A 251 -7.33 10.79 -4.31
CA THR A 251 -7.85 11.21 -3.01
C THR A 251 -9.00 10.34 -2.51
N ASN A 252 -9.92 9.93 -3.40
CA ASN A 252 -11.13 9.21 -2.99
C ASN A 252 -10.97 7.69 -2.96
N HIS A 253 -9.99 7.11 -3.66
CA HIS A 253 -9.95 5.66 -3.87
C HIS A 253 -8.59 5.01 -3.67
N TRP A 254 -7.49 5.68 -4.02
CA TRP A 254 -6.19 5.00 -4.11
C TRP A 254 -5.21 5.35 -2.98
N GLN A 255 -5.35 6.50 -2.32
CA GLN A 255 -4.41 6.95 -1.29
C GLN A 255 -4.18 5.92 -0.16
N ASN A 256 -5.21 5.14 0.19
CA ASN A 256 -5.12 4.12 1.24
C ASN A 256 -4.84 2.71 0.72
N LEU A 257 -4.72 2.54 -0.60
CA LEU A 257 -4.46 1.26 -1.27
C LEU A 257 -3.09 1.23 -1.97
N VAL A 258 -2.37 2.35 -2.00
CA VAL A 258 -1.05 2.44 -2.61
C VAL A 258 0.00 2.70 -1.53
N PHE A 259 0.87 1.70 -1.36
CA PHE A 259 2.00 1.72 -0.46
C PHE A 259 3.31 1.79 -1.24
N TYR A 260 4.36 2.14 -0.54
CA TYR A 260 5.67 2.39 -1.08
C TYR A 260 6.73 1.98 -0.05
N GLN A 261 7.73 1.22 -0.52
CA GLN A 261 8.94 0.92 0.23
C GLN A 261 10.14 1.53 -0.46
N LEU A 262 11.00 2.17 0.31
CA LEU A 262 12.30 2.68 -0.10
C LEU A 262 13.44 1.79 0.41
N ALA A 263 14.41 1.48 -0.46
CA ALA A 263 15.69 0.97 -0.01
C ALA A 263 16.44 2.07 0.76
N ASP A 264 16.98 1.74 1.93
CA ASP A 264 17.62 2.70 2.84
C ASP A 264 18.70 3.56 2.14
N GLY A 265 19.44 2.97 1.21
CA GLY A 265 20.50 3.64 0.45
C GLY A 265 20.05 4.73 -0.52
N TYR A 266 18.74 4.90 -0.74
CA TYR A 266 18.16 5.92 -1.63
C TYR A 266 17.28 6.96 -0.92
N ARG A 267 17.30 6.97 0.42
CA ARG A 267 16.54 7.92 1.25
C ARG A 267 17.14 9.34 1.27
N PRO A 268 16.40 10.36 1.74
CA PRO A 268 16.94 11.70 1.99
C PRO A 268 18.14 11.67 2.95
N GLY A 269 19.13 12.52 2.71
CA GLY A 269 20.37 12.62 3.49
C GLY A 269 21.48 11.68 3.02
N THR A 270 21.23 10.77 2.07
CA THR A 270 22.28 9.94 1.45
C THR A 270 23.18 10.79 0.57
N ILE A 271 24.51 10.69 0.71
CA ILE A 271 25.44 11.50 -0.09
C ILE A 271 25.57 10.93 -1.50
N THR A 272 25.72 9.61 -1.60
CA THR A 272 25.82 8.90 -2.87
C THR A 272 24.79 7.77 -2.85
N PRO A 273 23.59 7.99 -3.44
CA PRO A 273 22.54 7.00 -3.44
C PRO A 273 23.02 5.71 -4.09
N SER A 274 23.10 4.65 -3.30
CA SER A 274 23.62 3.38 -3.76
C SER A 274 22.94 2.26 -3.01
N CYS A 275 22.84 1.15 -3.72
CA CYS A 275 22.04 0.01 -3.31
C CYS A 275 22.75 -0.85 -2.25
N GLY A 276 24.09 -0.81 -2.18
CA GLY A 276 24.88 -1.58 -1.20
C GLY A 276 24.38 -3.04 -1.08
N SER A 277 24.15 -3.48 0.17
CA SER A 277 23.42 -4.71 0.49
C SER A 277 21.93 -4.46 0.84
N SER A 278 21.42 -3.25 0.60
CA SER A 278 20.13 -2.76 1.08
C SER A 278 19.04 -2.62 0.02
N CYS A 279 19.30 -3.14 -1.18
CA CYS A 279 18.30 -3.17 -2.23
C CYS A 279 17.11 -4.05 -1.86
N LEU A 280 15.96 -3.66 -2.40
CA LEU A 280 14.77 -4.49 -2.33
C LEU A 280 14.84 -5.55 -3.43
N SER A 281 14.32 -6.74 -3.13
CA SER A 281 14.10 -7.82 -4.09
C SER A 281 12.59 -8.12 -4.20
N ILE A 282 12.16 -8.55 -5.38
CA ILE A 282 10.77 -8.94 -5.66
C ILE A 282 10.78 -10.36 -6.21
N GLU A 283 9.97 -11.23 -5.63
CA GLU A 283 9.66 -12.56 -6.13
C GLU A 283 8.29 -12.61 -6.81
N GLY A 284 8.15 -13.45 -7.83
CA GLY A 284 6.89 -13.60 -8.54
C GLY A 284 7.00 -14.07 -9.97
N SER A 285 5.97 -14.79 -10.43
CA SER A 285 5.78 -15.21 -11.84
C SER A 285 5.58 -14.05 -12.82
N GLY A 286 5.40 -12.82 -12.31
CA GLY A 286 5.33 -11.60 -13.09
C GLY A 286 6.64 -11.24 -13.80
N HIS A 287 7.78 -11.81 -13.41
CA HIS A 287 9.09 -11.41 -13.91
C HIS A 287 10.07 -12.59 -14.06
N SER A 288 10.90 -12.56 -15.11
CA SER A 288 11.92 -13.58 -15.37
C SER A 288 13.12 -13.54 -14.40
N ALA A 289 13.22 -12.49 -13.60
CA ALA A 289 14.27 -12.28 -12.60
C ALA A 289 13.70 -12.30 -11.16
N ALA A 290 12.67 -13.11 -10.91
CA ALA A 290 12.08 -13.28 -9.58
C ALA A 290 13.16 -13.60 -8.53
N GLY A 291 13.22 -12.80 -7.46
CA GLY A 291 14.22 -12.91 -6.39
C GLY A 291 15.63 -12.46 -6.79
N SER A 292 15.86 -12.09 -8.06
CA SER A 292 17.16 -11.66 -8.60
C SER A 292 17.06 -10.23 -9.14
N GLY A 293 16.95 -9.26 -8.23
CA GLY A 293 16.89 -7.84 -8.59
C GLY A 293 17.35 -6.95 -7.43
N SER A 294 18.02 -5.85 -7.78
CA SER A 294 18.47 -4.82 -6.85
C SER A 294 17.65 -3.55 -7.07
N TYR A 295 16.45 -3.49 -6.48
CA TYR A 295 15.51 -2.39 -6.69
C TYR A 295 15.70 -1.27 -5.65
N ARG A 296 15.53 -0.03 -6.09
CA ARG A 296 15.72 1.18 -5.27
C ARG A 296 14.50 1.45 -4.41
N ALA A 297 13.33 1.16 -4.94
CA ALA A 297 12.06 1.26 -4.26
C ALA A 297 11.06 0.30 -4.91
N VAL A 298 9.96 0.02 -4.21
CA VAL A 298 8.81 -0.69 -4.77
C VAL A 298 7.52 0.05 -4.44
N ILE A 299 6.56 -0.01 -5.35
CA ILE A 299 5.18 0.41 -5.15
C ILE A 299 4.34 -0.84 -5.00
N ILE A 300 3.43 -0.82 -4.04
CA ILE A 300 2.51 -1.90 -3.77
C ILE A 300 1.10 -1.32 -3.92
N ALA A 301 0.36 -1.80 -4.91
CA ALA A 301 -1.07 -1.55 -5.00
C ALA A 301 -1.80 -2.74 -4.38
N ALA A 302 -2.51 -2.48 -3.28
CA ALA A 302 -3.23 -3.49 -2.53
C ALA A 302 -4.37 -4.07 -3.37
N GLY A 303 -4.40 -5.40 -3.41
CA GLY A 303 -5.43 -6.17 -4.09
C GLY A 303 -6.78 -6.13 -3.37
N LYS A 304 -7.81 -6.69 -4.00
CA LYS A 304 -9.07 -6.98 -3.30
C LYS A 304 -8.80 -7.84 -2.06
N MET A 305 -9.61 -7.67 -1.02
CA MET A 305 -9.56 -8.56 0.14
C MET A 305 -9.84 -10.01 -0.30
N LEU A 306 -8.94 -10.93 0.07
CA LEU A 306 -9.07 -12.36 -0.22
C LEU A 306 -9.99 -13.00 0.83
N THR A 307 -10.79 -13.99 0.42
CA THR A 307 -11.72 -14.74 1.30
C THR A 307 -11.03 -15.83 2.11
N ALA A 308 -9.86 -16.30 1.66
CA ALA A 308 -8.99 -17.14 2.45
C ALA A 308 -8.27 -16.28 3.49
N ASN A 309 -8.21 -16.77 4.73
CA ASN A 309 -7.37 -16.18 5.76
C ASN A 309 -5.95 -16.13 5.18
N ARG A 310 -5.38 -14.92 5.01
CA ARG A 310 -3.96 -14.82 4.70
C ARG A 310 -3.26 -15.62 5.81
N ASN A 311 -2.44 -16.62 5.47
CA ASN A 311 -1.42 -17.10 6.42
C ASN A 311 -0.44 -15.96 6.80
N SER A 312 -0.60 -14.79 6.18
CA SER A 312 0.00 -13.51 6.52
C SER A 312 -1.08 -12.53 7.03
N SER A 313 -1.46 -12.68 8.29
CA SER A 313 -2.28 -11.70 9.04
C SER A 313 -1.42 -10.75 9.86
N VAL A 314 -0.09 -10.77 9.66
CA VAL A 314 0.87 -10.03 10.47
C VAL A 314 1.40 -8.90 9.62
N THR A 315 1.23 -7.66 10.08
CA THR A 315 1.81 -6.47 9.43
C THR A 315 3.33 -6.66 9.21
N GLY A 316 3.99 -7.46 10.05
CA GLY A 316 5.39 -7.91 9.95
C GLY A 316 5.75 -8.86 8.80
N ASP A 317 4.80 -9.27 7.94
CA ASP A 317 5.13 -9.94 6.67
C ASP A 317 5.37 -8.93 5.54
N TYR A 318 4.91 -7.70 5.75
CA TYR A 318 5.08 -6.55 4.85
C TYR A 318 5.96 -5.46 5.48
N LEU A 319 6.21 -5.53 6.79
CA LEU A 319 7.13 -4.70 7.58
C LEU A 319 8.35 -5.53 8.00
N ASP A 320 9.45 -4.86 8.36
CA ASP A 320 10.68 -5.49 8.84
C ASP A 320 10.42 -6.54 9.96
N PRO A 321 11.20 -7.63 10.01
CA PRO A 321 10.95 -8.73 10.93
C PRO A 321 10.93 -8.28 12.40
N VAL A 322 9.93 -8.80 13.13
CA VAL A 322 9.58 -8.45 14.52
C VAL A 322 10.68 -8.82 15.54
N ASN A 323 11.77 -9.49 15.14
CA ASN A 323 12.95 -9.74 15.97
C ASN A 323 14.21 -9.92 15.11
N PRO A 324 15.04 -8.88 14.91
CA PRO A 324 16.37 -9.10 14.35
C PRO A 324 17.24 -9.85 15.39
N PRO A 325 18.21 -10.68 14.95
CA PRO A 325 19.32 -11.07 15.81
C PRO A 325 19.88 -9.82 16.47
N ARG A 326 20.04 -9.86 17.80
CA ARG A 326 20.66 -8.80 18.58
C ARG A 326 22.05 -8.56 18.01
N ASP A 327 22.22 -7.51 17.19
CA ASP A 327 23.46 -6.72 17.01
C ASP A 327 23.51 -5.80 15.77
N ASN A 328 22.46 -5.67 14.94
CA ASN A 328 22.46 -4.68 13.84
C ASN A 328 21.43 -3.56 14.06
N LEU A 329 21.93 -2.38 14.45
CA LEU A 329 21.21 -1.11 14.71
C LEU A 329 20.76 -0.39 13.41
N LEU A 330 20.24 -1.15 12.46
CA LEU A 330 19.59 -0.71 11.24
C LEU A 330 18.45 -1.69 10.94
N PRO A 331 17.36 -1.28 10.25
CA PRO A 331 16.41 -2.23 9.68
C PRO A 331 17.22 -3.29 8.94
N GLN A 332 17.21 -4.50 9.48
CA GLN A 332 17.98 -5.58 8.89
C GLN A 332 17.29 -5.89 7.58
N ILE A 333 17.97 -5.60 6.47
CA ILE A 333 17.54 -6.00 5.14
C ILE A 333 17.38 -7.50 5.17
N ASP A 334 16.14 -7.94 5.35
CA ASP A 334 15.83 -9.34 5.28
C ASP A 334 15.79 -9.72 3.80
N VAL A 335 16.97 -10.09 3.29
CA VAL A 335 17.12 -10.71 1.97
C VAL A 335 16.32 -12.02 1.83
N SER A 336 15.70 -12.52 2.90
CA SER A 336 14.86 -13.72 2.90
C SER A 336 13.35 -13.47 2.81
N ASN A 337 12.87 -12.21 2.84
CA ASN A 337 11.46 -11.89 2.59
C ASN A 337 11.25 -10.94 1.41
N PRO A 338 11.43 -11.42 0.17
CA PRO A 338 11.16 -10.63 -1.02
C PRO A 338 9.68 -10.30 -1.14
N TYR A 339 9.38 -9.11 -1.66
CA TYR A 339 8.00 -8.76 -2.02
C TYR A 339 7.46 -9.76 -3.03
N LYS A 340 6.31 -10.38 -2.75
CA LYS A 340 5.71 -11.39 -3.63
C LYS A 340 4.60 -10.77 -4.47
N THR A 341 4.56 -11.08 -5.77
CA THR A 341 3.46 -10.71 -6.67
C THR A 341 3.21 -11.79 -7.73
N TYR A 342 1.96 -11.97 -8.14
CA TYR A 342 1.57 -13.05 -9.04
C TYR A 342 0.60 -12.58 -10.12
N ARG A 343 0.63 -13.21 -11.29
CA ARG A 343 -0.36 -12.96 -12.35
C ARG A 343 -1.70 -13.53 -11.89
N THR A 344 -2.79 -12.96 -12.40
CA THR A 344 -4.16 -13.41 -12.09
C THR A 344 -4.43 -14.87 -12.48
N THR A 345 -3.61 -15.45 -13.37
CA THR A 345 -3.69 -16.84 -13.80
C THR A 345 -2.98 -17.82 -12.88
N ASP A 346 -2.15 -17.35 -11.95
CA ASP A 346 -1.34 -18.22 -11.12
C ASP A 346 -2.09 -18.64 -9.86
N VAL A 347 -1.94 -19.90 -9.45
CA VAL A 347 -2.59 -20.44 -8.24
C VAL A 347 -2.24 -19.62 -7.00
N ALA A 348 -1.00 -19.13 -6.91
CA ALA A 348 -0.55 -18.32 -5.78
C ALA A 348 -1.24 -16.94 -5.70
N HIS A 349 -1.89 -16.46 -6.77
CA HIS A 349 -2.68 -15.23 -6.77
C HIS A 349 -3.87 -15.28 -5.79
N GLU A 350 -4.37 -16.47 -5.49
CA GLU A 350 -5.43 -16.66 -4.49
C GLU A 350 -4.96 -16.42 -3.06
N SER A 351 -3.65 -16.43 -2.82
CA SER A 351 -3.01 -16.21 -1.52
C SER A 351 -2.32 -14.85 -1.39
N ASN A 352 -1.86 -14.29 -2.51
CA ASN A 352 -1.33 -12.94 -2.61
C ASN A 352 -1.68 -12.35 -3.99
N ASN A 353 -2.56 -11.37 -3.97
CA ASN A 353 -3.04 -10.66 -5.15
C ASN A 353 -2.58 -9.19 -5.19
N ASP A 354 -1.64 -8.80 -4.33
CA ASP A 354 -1.11 -7.44 -4.32
C ASP A 354 -0.18 -7.25 -5.54
N LEU A 355 -0.34 -6.12 -6.22
CA LEU A 355 0.49 -5.77 -7.36
C LEU A 355 1.74 -5.03 -6.85
N VAL A 356 2.91 -5.59 -7.12
CA VAL A 356 4.19 -4.96 -6.76
C VAL A 356 4.90 -4.51 -8.04
N LEU A 357 5.26 -3.24 -8.10
CA LEU A 357 6.00 -2.64 -9.21
C LEU A 357 7.32 -2.06 -8.69
N CYS A 358 8.45 -2.47 -9.26
CA CYS A 358 9.75 -1.97 -8.85
C CYS A 358 10.08 -0.60 -9.47
N LEU A 359 11.01 0.09 -8.81
CA LEU A 359 11.70 1.26 -9.33
C LEU A 359 13.20 0.99 -9.38
N ASP A 360 13.76 1.21 -10.56
CA ASP A 360 15.18 1.04 -10.88
C ASP A 360 15.84 2.37 -11.27
N GLY A 361 15.10 3.47 -11.23
CA GLY A 361 15.56 4.79 -11.67
C GLY A 361 15.86 4.86 -13.17
N GLY A 362 15.16 4.07 -13.99
CA GLY A 362 15.27 4.08 -15.46
C GLY A 362 16.35 3.15 -16.02
N ALA A 363 16.86 2.21 -15.22
CA ALA A 363 17.88 1.24 -15.66
C ALA A 363 17.34 0.12 -16.58
N GLY A 364 16.02 0.03 -16.79
CA GLY A 364 15.37 -0.99 -17.63
C GLY A 364 15.23 -2.36 -16.96
N ASN A 365 15.54 -2.47 -15.68
CA ASN A 365 15.38 -3.67 -14.85
C ASN A 365 13.94 -3.81 -14.31
N CYS A 366 13.12 -2.76 -14.44
CA CYS A 366 11.70 -2.76 -14.08
C CYS A 366 10.81 -2.66 -15.32
N PRO A 367 10.06 -3.72 -15.67
CA PRO A 367 9.14 -3.72 -16.81
C PRO A 367 7.91 -2.82 -16.62
#